data_AF-A0A246GCN1-F1
#
_entry.id   AF-A0A246GCN1-F1
#
_cell.length_a   1.000
_cell.length_b   1.000
_cell.length_c   1.000
_cell.angle_alpha   90.00
_cell.angle_beta   90.00
_cell.angle_gamma   90.00
#
_symmetry.space_group_name_H-M   'P 1'
#
loop_
_entity.id
_entity.type
_entity.pdbx_description
1 polymer ?
#
loop_
_entity_poly.entity_id
_entity_poly.type
_entity_poly.pdbx_seq_one_letter_code
_entity_poly.pdbx_strand_id
1 'polypeptide(L)'
;MNTKLIKTMLLLLSISSVSITYAQFGKLLNKVAEKALGSPENDAKKAITPDKKDLKALEEDAADSFLENQVFKKEGPSGIYYASVPLGIKNIVDDKILAVKKIYLEFDDSNFKANMYTRYHFQKKNGNPIIDAQYTSWISSGISGKAKAMLLQQMRSKGIIHYRECYMPDIAYVQYRTKNPADGVKKGEVKGLLQLEPGLFYVSDEPYAASEGNPYGHNLFEGQQYLFFYKAGLEDKIKNYPPAKIAQIFQEIEKKKEEAYTADNSLPKKMTPAQAPSQKSIMDAIKKRVEDYNWKETPIYGYPISEWIPQYKNLHNGNGEYLKTLTSRIMSIVALFKKPDGTCGFMNMQIEQQNSYSKAGDLKENFVAPPIDYANSGIDPIPCEKIMMYKPKN
;
A
#
# COMPACT_ATOMS: atom_id res chain seq x y z
N MET A 1 -7.15 -20.73 -76.42
CA MET A 1 -7.07 -21.02 -74.97
C MET A 1 -5.76 -20.47 -74.42
N ASN A 2 -5.66 -19.69 -73.35
CA ASN A 2 -6.58 -18.66 -72.84
C ASN A 2 -5.69 -17.68 -72.05
N THR A 3 -5.36 -16.53 -72.63
CA THR A 3 -4.51 -15.46 -72.05
C THR A 3 -5.12 -14.78 -70.81
N LYS A 4 -6.29 -15.25 -70.37
CA LYS A 4 -6.94 -14.89 -69.11
C LYS A 4 -6.35 -15.59 -67.88
N LEU A 5 -5.55 -16.66 -68.01
CA LEU A 5 -5.00 -17.35 -66.82
C LEU A 5 -3.76 -16.68 -66.22
N ILE A 6 -2.96 -15.98 -67.02
CA ILE A 6 -1.68 -15.40 -66.55
C ILE A 6 -1.91 -14.03 -65.87
N LYS A 7 -2.98 -13.30 -66.21
CA LYS A 7 -3.34 -12.05 -65.51
C LYS A 7 -4.01 -12.29 -64.14
N THR A 8 -4.60 -13.46 -63.91
CA THR A 8 -5.27 -13.77 -62.63
C THR A 8 -4.27 -14.29 -61.59
N MET A 9 -3.15 -14.88 -62.00
CA MET A 9 -2.12 -15.35 -61.07
C MET A 9 -1.17 -14.24 -60.58
N LEU A 10 -1.01 -13.15 -61.32
CA LEU A 10 -0.24 -11.97 -60.86
C LEU A 10 -1.05 -10.98 -60.02
N LEU A 11 -2.39 -11.05 -60.02
CA LEU A 11 -3.23 -10.20 -59.16
C LEU A 11 -3.47 -10.80 -57.76
N LEU A 12 -3.11 -12.07 -57.55
CA LEU A 12 -3.18 -12.76 -56.26
C LEU A 12 -1.89 -12.67 -55.43
N LEU A 13 -0.81 -12.08 -55.97
CA LEU A 13 0.44 -11.80 -55.25
C LEU A 13 0.66 -10.31 -54.93
N SER A 14 -0.37 -9.47 -55.13
CA SER A 14 -0.36 -8.04 -54.80
C SER A 14 -1.41 -7.67 -53.75
N ILE A 15 -1.83 -8.63 -52.91
CA ILE A 15 -2.18 -8.27 -51.54
C ILE A 15 -0.84 -8.18 -50.81
N SER A 16 -0.16 -7.05 -51.02
CA SER A 16 0.67 -6.45 -50.00
C SER A 16 -0.25 -6.23 -48.79
N SER A 17 -0.47 -7.32 -48.05
CA SER A 17 -0.63 -7.25 -46.63
C SER A 17 0.59 -6.48 -46.20
N VAL A 18 0.38 -5.19 -45.95
CA VAL A 18 1.21 -4.42 -45.04
C VAL A 18 1.42 -5.40 -43.91
N SER A 19 2.61 -5.99 -43.85
CA SER A 19 3.04 -6.73 -42.71
C SER A 19 3.05 -5.66 -41.65
N ILE A 20 1.91 -5.52 -40.95
CA ILE A 20 1.84 -4.64 -39.81
C ILE A 20 2.82 -5.31 -38.87
N THR A 21 4.03 -4.81 -38.90
CA THR A 21 5.09 -5.18 -37.99
C THR A 21 4.60 -4.71 -36.64
N TYR A 22 3.81 -5.53 -35.95
CA TYR A 22 3.30 -5.24 -34.61
C TYR A 22 4.46 -5.29 -33.61
N ALA A 23 4.52 -4.29 -32.71
CA ALA A 23 5.66 -4.02 -31.82
C ALA A 23 5.82 -5.02 -30.68
N GLN A 24 7.08 -5.28 -30.33
CA GLN A 24 7.51 -6.08 -29.19
C GLN A 24 7.82 -5.16 -28.00
N PHE A 25 6.87 -4.34 -27.54
CA PHE A 25 6.96 -3.76 -26.19
C PHE A 25 7.04 -4.90 -25.13
N GLY A 26 6.53 -6.08 -25.51
CA GLY A 26 6.78 -7.35 -24.83
C GLY A 26 8.27 -7.64 -24.58
N LYS A 27 9.24 -7.16 -25.36
CA LYS A 27 10.67 -7.34 -25.01
C LYS A 27 11.12 -6.46 -23.84
N LEU A 28 10.50 -5.30 -23.60
CA LEU A 28 10.83 -4.45 -22.44
C LEU A 28 10.36 -5.11 -21.14
N LEU A 29 9.11 -5.59 -21.12
CA LEU A 29 8.50 -6.22 -19.94
C LEU A 29 8.81 -7.72 -19.80
N ASN A 30 8.95 -8.49 -20.89
CA ASN A 30 9.42 -9.88 -20.81
C ASN A 30 10.89 -9.93 -20.37
N LYS A 31 11.71 -8.91 -20.66
CA LYS A 31 13.06 -8.78 -20.09
C LYS A 31 13.04 -8.54 -18.57
N VAL A 32 12.01 -7.90 -18.03
CA VAL A 32 11.84 -7.77 -16.56
C VAL A 32 11.57 -9.14 -15.94
N ALA A 33 10.83 -10.01 -16.62
CA ALA A 33 10.60 -11.40 -16.20
C ALA A 33 11.84 -12.30 -16.35
N GLU A 34 12.64 -12.12 -17.42
CA GLU A 34 13.85 -12.92 -17.68
C GLU A 34 15.09 -12.47 -16.88
N LYS A 35 15.19 -11.21 -16.44
CA LYS A 35 16.40 -10.63 -15.82
C LYS A 35 16.32 -10.38 -14.31
N ALA A 36 15.38 -11.01 -13.62
CA ALA A 36 15.43 -11.14 -12.16
C ALA A 36 16.64 -11.96 -11.66
N LEU A 37 17.44 -12.53 -12.58
CA LEU A 37 18.72 -13.20 -12.35
C LEU A 37 19.83 -12.37 -13.00
N GLY A 38 20.81 -11.92 -12.20
CA GLY A 38 21.69 -10.78 -12.46
C GLY A 38 22.42 -10.73 -13.81
N SER A 39 22.61 -9.51 -14.33
CA SER A 39 23.40 -9.19 -15.52
C SER A 39 23.85 -7.71 -15.52
N PRO A 40 24.95 -7.34 -16.20
CA PRO A 40 25.71 -6.09 -15.99
C PRO A 40 24.93 -4.78 -16.24
N GLU A 41 25.38 -3.67 -15.65
CA GLU A 41 24.78 -2.32 -15.71
C GLU A 41 24.28 -1.85 -17.10
N ASN A 42 24.99 -2.21 -18.18
CA ASN A 42 24.60 -1.88 -19.57
C ASN A 42 23.26 -2.50 -19.99
N ASP A 43 22.86 -3.61 -19.38
CA ASP A 43 21.63 -4.31 -19.70
C ASP A 43 20.41 -3.74 -18.99
N ALA A 44 20.59 -3.18 -17.80
CA ALA A 44 19.56 -2.46 -17.07
C ALA A 44 19.21 -1.13 -17.76
N LYS A 45 20.22 -0.39 -18.25
CA LYS A 45 20.02 0.82 -19.08
C LYS A 45 19.25 0.53 -20.38
N LYS A 46 19.57 -0.58 -21.05
CA LYS A 46 18.83 -1.06 -22.23
C LYS A 46 17.38 -1.51 -21.94
N ALA A 47 17.09 -1.92 -20.70
CA ALA A 47 15.75 -2.33 -20.30
C ALA A 47 14.82 -1.15 -19.96
N ILE A 48 15.38 0.03 -19.66
CA ILE A 48 14.61 1.24 -19.32
C ILE A 48 14.43 2.16 -20.54
N THR A 49 15.29 2.03 -21.55
CA THR A 49 15.24 2.88 -22.76
C THR A 49 14.33 2.24 -23.82
N PRO A 50 13.23 2.88 -24.24
CA PRO A 50 12.39 2.39 -25.35
C PRO A 50 13.18 2.32 -26.65
N ASP A 51 12.85 1.33 -27.49
CA ASP A 51 13.38 1.31 -28.85
C ASP A 51 12.63 2.30 -29.77
N LYS A 52 13.13 2.51 -31.00
CA LYS A 52 12.54 3.45 -31.95
C LYS A 52 11.05 3.16 -32.26
N LYS A 53 10.65 1.89 -32.22
CA LYS A 53 9.28 1.47 -32.52
C LYS A 53 8.37 1.73 -31.34
N ASP A 54 8.85 1.47 -30.13
CA ASP A 54 8.14 1.78 -28.89
C ASP A 54 7.96 3.29 -28.71
N LEU A 55 9.00 4.09 -29.03
CA LEU A 55 8.89 5.55 -29.05
C LEU A 55 7.78 6.03 -29.98
N LYS A 56 7.74 5.51 -31.22
CA LYS A 56 6.69 5.86 -32.18
C LYS A 56 5.30 5.48 -31.65
N ALA A 57 5.14 4.32 -31.02
CA ALA A 57 3.87 3.90 -30.45
C ALA A 57 3.43 4.80 -29.27
N LEU A 58 4.37 5.25 -28.44
CA LEU A 58 4.11 6.20 -27.35
C LEU A 58 3.73 7.58 -27.87
N GLU A 59 4.37 8.06 -28.96
CA GLU A 59 4.02 9.31 -29.64
C GLU A 59 2.61 9.25 -30.26
N GLU A 60 2.29 8.15 -30.93
CA GLU A 60 0.95 7.90 -31.48
C GLU A 60 -0.11 7.89 -30.39
N ASP A 61 0.14 7.20 -29.26
CA ASP A 61 -0.77 7.18 -28.12
C ASP A 61 -0.92 8.56 -27.44
N ALA A 62 0.16 9.35 -27.39
CA ALA A 62 0.12 10.72 -26.89
C ALA A 62 -0.68 11.68 -27.78
N ALA A 63 -0.70 11.46 -29.09
CA ALA A 63 -1.42 12.29 -30.05
C ALA A 63 -2.90 11.86 -30.25
N ASP A 64 -3.23 10.61 -29.92
CA ASP A 64 -4.55 10.01 -30.11
C ASP A 64 -5.65 10.78 -29.34
N SER A 65 -6.72 11.22 -30.03
CA SER A 65 -7.81 12.03 -29.45
C SER A 65 -8.97 11.21 -28.88
N PHE A 66 -8.85 9.89 -28.79
CA PHE A 66 -9.96 9.01 -28.43
C PHE A 66 -10.51 9.30 -27.02
N LEU A 67 -9.63 9.51 -26.04
CA LEU A 67 -10.00 9.72 -24.64
C LEU A 67 -10.69 11.07 -24.43
N GLU A 68 -10.31 12.09 -25.18
CA GLU A 68 -10.91 13.42 -25.22
C GLU A 68 -12.39 13.36 -25.65
N ASN A 69 -12.72 12.39 -26.50
CA ASN A 69 -14.05 12.21 -27.08
C ASN A 69 -14.97 11.28 -26.27
N GLN A 70 -14.47 10.67 -25.18
CA GLN A 70 -15.28 9.84 -24.30
C GLN A 70 -16.08 10.69 -23.30
N VAL A 71 -17.19 10.13 -22.83
CA VAL A 71 -18.02 10.72 -21.77
C VAL A 71 -17.47 10.29 -20.42
N PHE A 72 -16.69 11.17 -19.78
CA PHE A 72 -16.13 10.98 -18.44
C PHE A 72 -16.56 12.08 -17.48
N LYS A 73 -16.41 11.86 -16.16
CA LYS A 73 -16.60 12.90 -15.15
C LYS A 73 -15.50 13.97 -15.21
N LYS A 74 -15.84 15.22 -15.53
CA LYS A 74 -14.86 16.32 -15.70
C LYS A 74 -14.61 17.19 -14.46
N GLU A 75 -15.11 16.80 -13.29
CA GLU A 75 -14.98 17.59 -12.07
C GLU A 75 -13.67 17.34 -11.31
N GLY A 76 -13.22 18.36 -10.58
CA GLY A 76 -12.07 18.26 -9.68
C GLY A 76 -10.76 17.97 -10.44
N PRO A 77 -9.87 17.10 -9.90
CA PRO A 77 -8.61 16.77 -10.55
C PRO A 77 -8.77 15.81 -11.74
N SER A 78 -9.97 15.37 -12.09
CA SER A 78 -10.18 14.43 -13.21
C SER A 78 -9.76 15.02 -14.55
N GLY A 79 -9.33 14.17 -15.47
CA GLY A 79 -8.95 14.59 -16.81
C GLY A 79 -7.84 13.75 -17.43
N ILE A 80 -7.30 14.29 -18.52
CA ILE A 80 -6.22 13.67 -19.30
C ILE A 80 -4.87 14.00 -18.70
N TYR A 81 -4.04 12.97 -18.57
CA TYR A 81 -2.68 13.02 -18.07
C TYR A 81 -1.74 12.25 -19.00
N TYR A 82 -0.46 12.60 -18.92
CA TYR A 82 0.63 11.94 -19.62
C TYR A 82 1.55 11.29 -18.60
N ALA A 83 2.07 10.10 -18.90
CA ALA A 83 3.02 9.38 -18.07
C ALA A 83 4.46 9.90 -18.32
N SER A 84 5.23 10.18 -17.27
CA SER A 84 6.64 10.61 -17.40
C SER A 84 7.55 9.51 -17.96
N VAL A 85 7.21 8.24 -17.70
CA VAL A 85 7.94 7.07 -18.17
C VAL A 85 7.05 6.21 -19.08
N PRO A 86 7.64 5.42 -19.99
CA PRO A 86 6.92 4.45 -20.79
C PRO A 86 6.11 3.48 -19.93
N LEU A 87 4.82 3.35 -20.23
CA LEU A 87 3.96 2.36 -19.61
C LEU A 87 3.61 1.27 -20.61
N GLY A 88 3.49 0.04 -20.12
CA GLY A 88 2.93 -1.08 -20.85
C GLY A 88 1.67 -1.59 -20.16
N ILE A 89 0.63 -1.90 -20.94
CA ILE A 89 -0.58 -2.56 -20.44
C ILE A 89 -0.76 -3.90 -21.16
N LYS A 90 -1.08 -4.94 -20.40
CA LYS A 90 -1.24 -6.30 -20.95
C LYS A 90 -2.59 -6.46 -21.67
N ASN A 91 -2.56 -6.96 -22.90
CA ASN A 91 -3.71 -7.44 -23.64
C ASN A 91 -4.04 -8.87 -23.19
N ILE A 92 -5.24 -9.11 -22.65
CA ILE A 92 -5.62 -10.41 -22.11
C ILE A 92 -6.00 -11.45 -23.17
N VAL A 93 -6.21 -11.04 -24.42
CA VAL A 93 -6.63 -11.94 -25.49
C VAL A 93 -5.43 -12.58 -26.19
N ASP A 94 -4.30 -11.89 -26.28
CA ASP A 94 -3.10 -12.39 -26.96
C ASP A 94 -1.78 -12.15 -26.20
N ASP A 95 -1.87 -11.80 -24.92
CA ASP A 95 -0.74 -11.53 -24.01
C ASP A 95 0.25 -10.46 -24.50
N LYS A 96 -0.12 -9.67 -25.52
CA LYS A 96 0.73 -8.58 -26.02
C LYS A 96 0.72 -7.41 -25.06
N ILE A 97 1.87 -6.76 -24.92
CA ILE A 97 1.95 -5.50 -24.20
C ILE A 97 1.74 -4.34 -25.17
N LEU A 98 0.83 -3.44 -24.80
CA LEU A 98 0.49 -2.24 -25.54
C LEU A 98 1.13 -1.02 -24.87
N ALA A 99 1.77 -0.16 -25.66
CA ALA A 99 2.42 1.05 -25.18
C ALA A 99 1.38 2.10 -24.78
N VAL A 100 1.57 2.71 -23.60
CA VAL A 100 0.69 3.72 -23.02
C VAL A 100 1.52 4.94 -22.61
N LYS A 101 1.10 6.11 -23.07
CA LYS A 101 1.63 7.43 -22.69
C LYS A 101 0.53 8.36 -22.21
N LYS A 102 -0.65 8.31 -22.83
CA LYS A 102 -1.82 9.11 -22.46
C LYS A 102 -2.82 8.27 -21.67
N ILE A 103 -3.29 8.83 -20.57
CA ILE A 103 -4.31 8.22 -19.72
C ILE A 103 -5.38 9.23 -19.34
N TYR A 104 -6.54 8.73 -18.94
CA TYR A 104 -7.55 9.50 -18.24
C TYR A 104 -7.60 9.06 -16.78
N LEU A 105 -7.48 10.01 -15.85
CA LEU A 105 -7.71 9.76 -14.43
C LEU A 105 -9.09 10.29 -14.05
N GLU A 106 -9.95 9.41 -13.57
CA GLU A 106 -11.27 9.75 -13.04
C GLU A 106 -11.27 9.64 -11.52
N PHE A 107 -11.52 10.74 -10.81
CA PHE A 107 -11.49 10.77 -9.36
C PHE A 107 -12.89 10.68 -8.76
N ASP A 108 -13.01 9.73 -7.83
CA ASP A 108 -14.15 9.63 -6.93
C ASP A 108 -13.75 10.18 -5.56
N ASP A 109 -14.11 11.44 -5.33
CA ASP A 109 -13.85 12.13 -4.08
C ASP A 109 -14.59 11.53 -2.88
N SER A 110 -15.76 10.92 -3.10
CA SER A 110 -16.56 10.35 -2.02
C SER A 110 -15.93 9.08 -1.46
N ASN A 111 -15.31 8.28 -2.33
CA ASN A 111 -14.69 7.01 -1.96
C ASN A 111 -13.16 7.05 -1.89
N PHE A 112 -12.56 8.22 -2.13
CA PHE A 112 -11.11 8.43 -2.15
C PHE A 112 -10.36 7.58 -3.18
N LYS A 113 -11.00 7.34 -4.33
CA LYS A 113 -10.49 6.46 -5.39
C LYS A 113 -10.11 7.26 -6.63
N ALA A 114 -9.20 6.71 -7.42
CA ALA A 114 -8.98 7.12 -8.80
C ALA A 114 -9.03 5.89 -9.71
N ASN A 115 -9.82 5.98 -10.78
CA ASN A 115 -9.81 5.01 -11.88
C ASN A 115 -8.92 5.55 -13.00
N MET A 116 -8.19 4.66 -13.66
CA MET A 116 -7.40 5.01 -14.83
C MET A 116 -7.93 4.31 -16.06
N TYR A 117 -8.13 5.10 -17.11
CA TYR A 117 -8.53 4.62 -18.41
C TYR A 117 -7.45 4.93 -19.45
N THR A 118 -7.29 3.99 -20.37
CA THR A 118 -6.50 4.14 -21.60
C THR A 118 -7.43 3.90 -22.77
N ARG A 119 -7.07 4.33 -23.99
CA ARG A 119 -7.88 4.04 -25.19
C ARG A 119 -8.14 2.55 -25.39
N TYR A 120 -7.24 1.68 -24.92
CA TYR A 120 -7.35 0.23 -25.04
C TYR A 120 -8.49 -0.38 -24.19
N HIS A 121 -8.95 0.30 -23.12
CA HIS A 121 -10.09 -0.16 -22.32
C HIS A 121 -11.39 -0.25 -23.12
N PHE A 122 -11.46 0.50 -24.22
CA PHE A 122 -12.64 0.58 -25.08
C PHE A 122 -12.51 -0.31 -26.32
N GLN A 123 -11.38 -0.98 -26.50
CA GLN A 123 -11.12 -1.87 -27.62
C GLN A 123 -11.60 -3.29 -27.31
N LYS A 124 -12.07 -3.97 -28.35
CA LYS A 124 -12.52 -5.36 -28.30
C LYS A 124 -11.85 -6.18 -29.39
N LYS A 125 -11.54 -7.44 -29.08
CA LYS A 125 -11.06 -8.44 -30.04
C LYS A 125 -11.99 -9.64 -29.98
N ASN A 126 -12.59 -9.99 -31.12
CA ASN A 126 -13.63 -11.03 -31.21
C ASN A 126 -14.79 -10.80 -30.23
N GLY A 127 -15.21 -9.55 -30.06
CA GLY A 127 -16.28 -9.16 -29.12
C GLY A 127 -15.87 -9.07 -27.65
N ASN A 128 -14.70 -9.59 -27.27
CA ASN A 128 -14.20 -9.57 -25.90
C ASN A 128 -13.35 -8.32 -25.63
N PRO A 129 -13.46 -7.68 -24.44
CA PRO A 129 -12.54 -6.63 -24.02
C PRO A 129 -11.09 -7.11 -24.11
N ILE A 130 -10.18 -6.24 -24.55
CA ILE A 130 -8.75 -6.60 -24.63
C ILE A 130 -7.97 -6.23 -23.36
N ILE A 131 -8.53 -5.36 -22.53
CA ILE A 131 -7.97 -5.00 -21.23
C ILE A 131 -8.87 -5.59 -20.15
N ASP A 132 -8.25 -6.21 -19.17
CA ASP A 132 -8.96 -6.63 -17.97
C ASP A 132 -9.17 -5.44 -17.03
N ALA A 133 -10.39 -4.91 -17.03
CA ALA A 133 -10.79 -3.86 -16.10
C ALA A 133 -11.09 -4.39 -14.69
N GLN A 134 -11.12 -5.72 -14.49
CA GLN A 134 -11.41 -6.37 -13.20
C GLN A 134 -10.14 -6.61 -12.37
N TYR A 135 -8.95 -6.70 -12.99
CA TYR A 135 -7.64 -6.85 -12.33
C TYR A 135 -7.14 -5.55 -11.66
N THR A 136 -8.04 -4.86 -10.97
CA THR A 136 -7.65 -3.84 -10.01
C THR A 136 -7.07 -4.57 -8.79
N SER A 137 -5.75 -4.63 -8.69
CA SER A 137 -5.10 -5.32 -7.58
C SER A 137 -5.48 -4.63 -6.28
N TRP A 138 -6.35 -5.28 -5.50
CA TRP A 138 -6.72 -4.85 -4.17
C TRP A 138 -5.52 -5.08 -3.27
N ILE A 139 -4.72 -4.05 -3.04
CA ILE A 139 -3.77 -4.11 -1.93
C ILE A 139 -4.50 -3.52 -0.74
N SER A 140 -4.96 -4.40 0.13
CA SER A 140 -5.55 -4.01 1.41
C SER A 140 -4.46 -3.35 2.24
N SER A 141 -4.59 -2.05 2.50
CA SER A 141 -3.67 -1.33 3.37
C SER A 141 -3.82 -1.63 4.87
N GLY A 142 -4.62 -2.65 5.21
CA GLY A 142 -4.83 -3.12 6.59
C GLY A 142 -5.64 -2.16 7.47
N ILE A 143 -5.94 -0.94 7.01
CA ILE A 143 -6.77 0.03 7.72
C ILE A 143 -8.21 0.01 7.19
N SER A 144 -9.18 0.17 8.09
CA SER A 144 -10.60 0.19 7.70
C SER A 144 -10.92 1.39 6.80
N GLY A 145 -11.86 1.23 5.86
CA GLY A 145 -12.27 2.31 4.96
C GLY A 145 -12.74 3.59 5.69
N LYS A 146 -13.34 3.44 6.88
CA LYS A 146 -13.73 4.56 7.75
C LYS A 146 -12.51 5.32 8.29
N ALA A 147 -11.48 4.60 8.75
CA ALA A 147 -10.24 5.21 9.23
C ALA A 147 -9.49 5.92 8.09
N LYS A 148 -9.48 5.34 6.88
CA LYS A 148 -8.95 5.99 5.66
C LYS A 148 -9.66 7.29 5.37
N ALA A 149 -11.00 7.26 5.34
CA ALA A 149 -11.81 8.43 5.02
C ALA A 149 -11.59 9.58 6.01
N MET A 150 -11.55 9.27 7.32
CA MET A 150 -11.26 10.25 8.36
C MET A 150 -9.85 10.83 8.21
N LEU A 151 -8.84 9.97 8.02
CA LEU A 151 -7.47 10.38 7.82
C LEU A 151 -7.34 11.32 6.62
N LEU A 152 -7.88 10.94 5.47
CA LEU A 152 -7.79 11.73 4.25
C LEU A 152 -8.58 13.05 4.36
N GLN A 153 -9.73 13.06 5.04
CA GLN A 153 -10.49 14.29 5.31
C GLN A 153 -9.70 15.25 6.22
N GLN A 154 -9.07 14.74 7.27
CA GLN A 154 -8.20 15.53 8.16
C GLN A 154 -6.94 16.01 7.45
N MET A 155 -6.40 15.22 6.54
CA MET A 155 -5.27 15.62 5.72
C MET A 155 -5.65 16.77 4.78
N ARG A 156 -6.80 16.65 4.08
CA ARG A 156 -7.32 17.74 3.23
C ARG A 156 -7.58 19.02 4.02
N SER A 157 -8.18 18.94 5.20
CA SER A 157 -8.47 20.13 6.03
C SER A 157 -7.21 20.85 6.51
N LYS A 158 -6.09 20.13 6.63
CA LYS A 158 -4.76 20.67 6.94
C LYS A 158 -3.95 21.11 5.70
N GLY A 159 -4.62 21.23 4.53
CA GLY A 159 -3.99 21.64 3.27
C GLY A 159 -2.95 20.65 2.74
N ILE A 160 -3.05 19.37 3.15
CA ILE A 160 -2.09 18.35 2.75
C ILE A 160 -2.44 17.80 1.37
N ILE A 161 -1.39 17.68 0.57
CA ILE A 161 -1.31 16.99 -0.71
C ILE A 161 -2.16 15.70 -0.74
N HIS A 162 -3.05 15.59 -1.72
CA HIS A 162 -3.94 14.45 -1.90
C HIS A 162 -3.14 13.17 -2.18
N TYR A 163 -3.05 12.27 -1.21
CA TYR A 163 -2.74 10.87 -1.44
C TYR A 163 -4.04 10.11 -1.75
N ARG A 164 -4.08 9.34 -2.84
CA ARG A 164 -5.26 8.58 -3.24
C ARG A 164 -4.88 7.16 -3.60
N GLU A 165 -5.75 6.24 -3.20
CA GLU A 165 -5.72 4.88 -3.72
C GLU A 165 -6.15 4.96 -5.19
N CYS A 166 -5.35 4.39 -6.08
CA CYS A 166 -5.76 4.27 -7.46
C CYS A 166 -5.85 2.81 -7.88
N TYR A 167 -6.94 2.49 -8.55
CA TYR A 167 -7.28 1.17 -8.99
C TYR A 167 -6.86 1.07 -10.45
N MET A 168 -5.75 0.37 -10.67
CA MET A 168 -5.14 0.30 -11.99
C MET A 168 -5.29 -1.11 -12.58
N PRO A 169 -5.56 -1.23 -13.89
CA PRO A 169 -5.38 -2.48 -14.62
C PRO A 169 -3.90 -2.90 -14.58
N ASP A 170 -3.60 -4.09 -15.10
CA ASP A 170 -2.23 -4.63 -15.18
C ASP A 170 -1.31 -3.77 -16.07
N ILE A 171 -0.86 -2.64 -15.51
CA ILE A 171 0.11 -1.71 -16.06
C ILE A 171 1.46 -2.02 -15.42
N ALA A 172 2.48 -1.98 -16.25
CA ALA A 172 3.86 -2.12 -15.83
C ALA A 172 4.69 -0.96 -16.37
N TYR A 173 5.69 -0.60 -15.57
CA TYR A 173 6.80 0.24 -15.97
C TYR A 173 8.08 -0.38 -15.40
N VAL A 174 9.23 0.12 -15.82
CA VAL A 174 10.52 -0.44 -15.40
C VAL A 174 11.12 0.45 -14.31
N GLN A 175 11.57 -0.19 -13.24
CA GLN A 175 12.27 0.45 -12.12
C GLN A 175 13.56 -0.29 -11.84
N TYR A 176 14.62 0.41 -11.42
CA TYR A 176 15.76 -0.27 -10.81
C TYR A 176 15.33 -0.97 -9.52
N ARG A 177 15.94 -2.13 -9.25
CA ARG A 177 15.66 -2.93 -8.05
C ARG A 177 16.22 -2.25 -6.80
N THR A 178 17.41 -1.68 -6.92
CA THR A 178 18.11 -0.95 -5.85
C THR A 178 18.85 0.26 -6.45
N LYS A 179 19.51 1.04 -5.58
CA LYS A 179 20.44 2.11 -6.00
C LYS A 179 21.63 1.61 -6.82
N ASN A 180 21.94 0.31 -6.78
CA ASN A 180 22.98 -0.32 -7.57
C ASN A 180 22.37 -0.88 -8.87
N PRO A 181 22.61 -0.26 -10.03
CA PRO A 181 22.02 -0.72 -11.29
C PRO A 181 22.40 -2.16 -11.69
N ALA A 182 23.51 -2.69 -11.16
CA ALA A 182 23.92 -4.07 -11.38
C ALA A 182 22.96 -5.10 -10.75
N ASP A 183 22.14 -4.69 -9.78
CA ASP A 183 21.12 -5.53 -9.16
C ASP A 183 19.88 -5.71 -10.07
N GLY A 184 19.89 -5.06 -11.24
CA GLY A 184 18.88 -5.21 -12.29
C GLY A 184 17.65 -4.32 -12.10
N VAL A 185 16.58 -4.72 -12.79
CA VAL A 185 15.31 -4.00 -12.83
C VAL A 185 14.16 -4.87 -12.33
N LYS A 186 13.09 -4.23 -11.87
CA LYS A 186 11.83 -4.85 -11.47
C LYS A 186 10.67 -4.21 -12.21
N LYS A 187 9.52 -4.88 -12.19
CA LYS A 187 8.24 -4.30 -12.59
C LYS A 187 7.86 -3.27 -11.52
N GLY A 188 7.65 -2.03 -11.95
CA GLY A 188 7.03 -1.00 -11.15
C GLY A 188 5.54 -1.26 -11.03
N GLU A 189 4.99 -1.03 -9.85
CA GLU A 189 3.57 -1.16 -9.55
C GLU A 189 2.98 0.23 -9.32
N VAL A 190 1.70 0.41 -9.65
CA VAL A 190 0.97 1.67 -9.44
C VAL A 190 0.03 1.45 -8.27
N LYS A 191 0.44 1.87 -7.07
CA LYS A 191 -0.28 1.60 -5.81
C LYS A 191 -0.96 2.81 -5.19
N GLY A 192 -0.57 4.02 -5.59
CA GLY A 192 -1.19 5.25 -5.12
C GLY A 192 -0.78 6.47 -5.95
N LEU A 193 -1.51 7.57 -5.75
CA LEU A 193 -1.25 8.86 -6.38
C LEU A 193 -1.03 9.93 -5.31
N LEU A 194 0.09 10.62 -5.38
CA LEU A 194 0.43 11.77 -4.55
C LEU A 194 0.34 13.06 -5.40
N GLN A 195 -0.62 13.93 -5.10
CA GLN A 195 -0.79 15.19 -5.85
C GLN A 195 0.24 16.26 -5.45
N LEU A 196 1.33 16.37 -6.21
CA LEU A 196 2.38 17.35 -5.92
C LEU A 196 1.92 18.80 -6.17
N GLU A 197 1.21 19.02 -7.28
CA GLU A 197 0.59 20.30 -7.66
C GLU A 197 -0.73 20.03 -8.41
N PRO A 198 -1.61 21.04 -8.60
CA PRO A 198 -2.74 20.91 -9.51
C PRO A 198 -2.30 20.42 -10.90
N GLY A 199 -2.74 19.21 -11.28
CA GLY A 199 -2.38 18.59 -12.56
C GLY A 199 -1.05 17.82 -12.59
N LEU A 200 -0.34 17.68 -11.47
CA LEU A 200 0.88 16.88 -11.37
C LEU A 200 0.81 15.89 -10.20
N PHE A 201 0.88 14.61 -10.51
CA PHE A 201 0.88 13.52 -9.55
C PHE A 201 2.18 12.72 -9.63
N TYR A 202 2.75 12.40 -8.48
CA TYR A 202 3.71 11.32 -8.36
C TYR A 202 2.97 10.00 -8.12
N VAL A 203 3.35 8.96 -8.85
CA VAL A 203 2.82 7.61 -8.63
C VAL A 203 3.66 6.94 -7.56
N SER A 204 3.03 6.64 -6.44
CA SER A 204 3.69 6.20 -5.21
C SER A 204 3.46 4.72 -4.93
N ASP A 205 4.46 4.11 -4.29
CA ASP A 205 4.26 2.85 -3.57
C ASP A 205 3.47 3.12 -2.28
N GLU A 206 2.57 2.20 -1.92
CA GLU A 206 1.83 2.23 -0.67
C GLU A 206 2.72 1.76 0.51
N PRO A 207 2.58 2.32 1.73
CA PRO A 207 3.39 1.95 2.88
C PRO A 207 2.93 0.62 3.49
N TYR A 208 3.76 0.08 4.38
CA TYR A 208 3.44 -1.07 5.23
C TYR A 208 3.18 -2.37 4.45
N ALA A 209 1.94 -2.90 4.46
CA ALA A 209 1.65 -4.27 4.03
C ALA A 209 2.06 -4.55 2.58
N ALA A 210 1.91 -3.56 1.70
CA ALA A 210 2.31 -3.61 0.29
C ALA A 210 3.83 -3.52 0.05
N SER A 211 4.56 -3.07 1.07
CA SER A 211 6.00 -2.78 1.06
C SER A 211 6.74 -3.51 2.18
N GLU A 212 6.19 -4.63 2.66
CA GLU A 212 6.83 -5.50 3.67
C GLU A 212 7.22 -4.75 4.97
N GLY A 213 6.40 -3.77 5.37
CA GLY A 213 6.63 -2.98 6.58
C GLY A 213 7.58 -1.79 6.40
N ASN A 214 8.03 -1.50 5.18
CA ASN A 214 8.90 -0.36 4.92
C ASN A 214 8.14 0.98 4.99
N PRO A 215 8.80 2.07 5.44
CA PRO A 215 8.21 3.39 5.48
C PRO A 215 7.96 3.96 4.07
N TYR A 216 7.10 4.98 3.98
CA TYR A 216 6.92 5.74 2.74
C TYR A 216 8.25 6.24 2.19
N GLY A 217 8.42 6.11 0.87
CA GLY A 217 9.59 6.61 0.17
C GLY A 217 10.89 5.81 0.39
N HIS A 218 10.84 4.64 1.03
CA HIS A 218 12.01 3.77 1.22
C HIS A 218 12.71 3.35 -0.09
N ASN A 219 11.97 3.39 -1.20
CA ASN A 219 12.42 3.07 -2.55
C ASN A 219 12.93 4.31 -3.33
N LEU A 220 12.97 5.49 -2.71
CA LEU A 220 13.39 6.74 -3.33
C LEU A 220 14.92 6.92 -3.26
N PHE A 221 15.59 6.86 -4.40
CA PHE A 221 17.00 7.18 -4.59
C PHE A 221 17.25 7.93 -5.90
N GLU A 222 18.37 8.66 -5.96
CA GLU A 222 18.83 9.39 -7.15
C GLU A 222 19.19 8.45 -8.30
N GLY A 223 18.86 8.84 -9.54
CA GLY A 223 19.12 8.05 -10.74
C GLY A 223 18.01 7.04 -11.12
N GLN A 224 17.00 6.87 -10.27
CA GLN A 224 15.79 6.10 -10.59
C GLN A 224 14.84 6.92 -11.46
N GLN A 225 14.16 6.26 -12.41
CA GLN A 225 13.04 6.86 -13.13
C GLN A 225 11.75 6.65 -12.34
N TYR A 226 11.09 7.76 -12.00
CA TYR A 226 9.83 7.75 -11.29
C TYR A 226 8.68 8.05 -12.23
N LEU A 227 7.56 7.37 -12.01
CA LEU A 227 6.35 7.61 -12.74
C LEU A 227 5.61 8.82 -12.15
N PHE A 228 5.34 9.79 -13.00
CA PHE A 228 4.48 10.92 -12.75
C PHE A 228 3.36 10.94 -13.78
N PHE A 229 2.18 11.33 -13.35
CA PHE A 229 1.08 11.70 -14.23
C PHE A 229 0.95 13.21 -14.25
N TYR A 230 1.09 13.81 -15.42
CA TYR A 230 1.11 15.26 -15.59
C TYR A 230 0.14 15.73 -16.67
N LYS A 231 -0.53 16.87 -16.45
CA LYS A 231 -1.27 17.56 -17.52
C LYS A 231 -0.29 18.21 -18.49
N ALA A 232 -0.74 18.40 -19.74
CA ALA A 232 0.04 19.09 -20.76
C ALA A 232 0.59 20.43 -20.25
N GLY A 233 1.85 20.73 -20.55
CA GLY A 233 2.55 21.93 -20.08
C GLY A 233 3.21 21.83 -18.70
N LEU A 234 3.07 20.70 -17.99
CA LEU A 234 3.68 20.50 -16.67
C LEU A 234 4.90 19.57 -16.67
N GLU A 235 5.35 19.09 -17.84
CA GLU A 235 6.48 18.16 -17.96
C GLU A 235 7.75 18.69 -17.30
N ASP A 236 8.10 19.94 -17.61
CA ASP A 236 9.27 20.61 -17.05
C ASP A 236 9.21 20.80 -15.53
N LYS A 237 8.02 20.72 -14.92
CA LYS A 237 7.89 20.85 -13.45
C LYS A 237 8.31 19.58 -12.72
N ILE A 238 8.35 18.43 -13.38
CA ILE A 238 8.74 17.16 -12.76
C ILE A 238 10.13 17.27 -12.13
N LYS A 239 11.07 17.99 -12.78
CA LYS A 239 12.43 18.20 -12.27
C LYS A 239 12.51 18.94 -10.92
N ASN A 240 11.44 19.65 -10.54
CA ASN A 240 11.34 20.33 -9.25
C ASN A 240 11.00 19.37 -8.10
N TYR A 241 10.82 18.08 -8.38
CA TYR A 241 10.48 17.04 -7.43
C TYR A 241 11.52 15.91 -7.45
N PRO A 242 12.76 16.20 -7.04
CA PRO A 242 13.77 15.15 -6.86
C PRO A 242 13.33 14.17 -5.75
N PRO A 243 13.88 12.94 -5.73
CA PRO A 243 13.58 11.91 -4.73
C PRO A 243 13.61 12.42 -3.29
N ALA A 244 14.63 13.21 -2.93
CA ALA A 244 14.77 13.79 -1.60
C ALA A 244 13.57 14.69 -1.19
N LYS A 245 13.07 15.50 -2.13
CA LYS A 245 11.91 16.37 -1.88
C LYS A 245 10.63 15.56 -1.74
N ILE A 246 10.45 14.51 -2.55
CA ILE A 246 9.29 13.62 -2.44
C ILE A 246 9.32 12.86 -1.10
N ALA A 247 10.49 12.37 -0.68
CA ALA A 247 10.66 11.73 0.62
C ALA A 247 10.31 12.68 1.78
N GLN A 248 10.73 13.95 1.71
CA GLN A 248 10.35 14.96 2.70
C GLN A 248 8.84 15.19 2.74
N ILE A 249 8.17 15.28 1.59
CA ILE A 249 6.70 15.41 1.54
C ILE A 249 6.02 14.23 2.24
N PHE A 250 6.50 13.00 2.05
CA PHE A 250 5.97 11.84 2.76
C PHE A 250 6.19 11.90 4.28
N GLN A 251 7.36 12.35 4.72
CA GLN A 251 7.63 12.54 6.15
C GLN A 251 6.69 13.59 6.76
N GLU A 252 6.45 14.69 6.06
CA GLU A 252 5.51 15.73 6.49
C GLU A 252 4.06 15.21 6.54
N ILE A 253 3.67 14.38 5.58
CA ILE A 253 2.37 13.70 5.56
C ILE A 253 2.21 12.81 6.79
N GLU A 254 3.18 11.93 7.07
CA GLU A 254 3.11 11.03 8.22
C GLU A 254 3.09 11.82 9.54
N LYS A 255 3.90 12.87 9.66
CA LYS A 255 3.85 13.75 10.84
C LYS A 255 2.46 14.36 11.04
N LYS A 256 1.86 14.93 10.00
CA LYS A 256 0.54 15.57 10.10
C LYS A 256 -0.59 14.57 10.34
N LYS A 257 -0.43 13.34 9.83
CA LYS A 257 -1.29 12.19 10.15
C LYS A 257 -1.19 11.84 11.62
N GLU A 258 0.02 11.67 12.15
CA GLU A 258 0.23 11.42 13.58
C GLU A 258 -0.40 12.53 14.43
N GLU A 259 -0.20 13.81 14.08
CA GLU A 259 -0.84 14.94 14.76
C GLU A 259 -2.38 14.87 14.72
N ALA A 260 -2.97 14.41 13.61
CA ALA A 260 -4.41 14.31 13.47
C ALA A 260 -5.00 13.17 14.33
N TYR A 261 -4.37 11.99 14.31
CA TYR A 261 -4.71 10.88 15.21
C TYR A 261 -4.56 11.29 16.69
N THR A 262 -3.47 11.98 17.00
CA THR A 262 -3.14 12.47 18.34
C THR A 262 -4.20 13.42 18.92
N ALA A 263 -4.79 14.27 18.07
CA ALA A 263 -5.77 15.27 18.49
C ALA A 263 -7.06 14.63 19.04
N ASP A 264 -7.59 13.64 18.32
CA ASP A 264 -8.84 12.96 18.67
C ASP A 264 -8.66 11.78 19.64
N ASN A 265 -7.42 11.30 19.80
CA ASN A 265 -7.15 10.23 20.74
C ASN A 265 -7.32 10.68 22.19
N SER A 266 -8.09 9.89 22.92
CA SER A 266 -8.24 9.99 24.36
C SER A 266 -7.78 8.69 25.00
N LEU A 267 -7.18 8.82 26.17
CA LEU A 267 -6.83 7.66 26.97
C LEU A 267 -8.13 6.99 27.45
N PRO A 268 -8.26 5.66 27.29
CA PRO A 268 -9.35 4.92 27.90
C PRO A 268 -9.38 5.18 29.41
N LYS A 269 -10.59 5.32 29.96
CA LYS A 269 -10.76 5.68 31.37
C LYS A 269 -10.18 4.59 32.26
N LYS A 270 -9.31 4.98 33.19
CA LYS A 270 -8.76 4.08 34.21
C LYS A 270 -9.87 3.45 35.04
N MET A 271 -9.78 2.15 35.25
CA MET A 271 -10.64 1.38 36.13
C MET A 271 -9.88 0.98 37.39
N THR A 272 -10.59 0.85 38.50
CA THR A 272 -10.07 0.26 39.74
C THR A 272 -10.75 -1.10 39.92
N PRO A 273 -10.20 -2.16 39.33
CA PRO A 273 -10.82 -3.48 39.40
C PRO A 273 -10.75 -4.07 40.81
N ALA A 274 -11.70 -4.94 41.15
CA ALA A 274 -11.81 -5.52 42.49
C ALA A 274 -10.54 -6.28 42.91
N GLN A 275 -9.87 -6.93 41.95
CA GLN A 275 -8.61 -7.63 42.15
C GLN A 275 -7.52 -7.02 41.27
N ALA A 276 -7.18 -5.76 41.52
CA ALA A 276 -6.19 -5.04 40.72
C ALA A 276 -4.79 -5.68 40.81
N PRO A 277 -4.15 -5.97 39.66
CA PRO A 277 -2.75 -6.36 39.66
C PRO A 277 -1.88 -5.19 40.13
N SER A 278 -0.73 -5.51 40.73
CA SER A 278 0.21 -4.48 41.15
C SER A 278 0.77 -3.71 39.95
N GLN A 279 1.13 -2.44 40.15
CA GLN A 279 1.76 -1.64 39.09
C GLN A 279 3.02 -2.31 38.57
N LYS A 280 3.82 -2.93 39.45
CA LYS A 280 5.02 -3.66 39.09
C LYS A 280 4.68 -4.82 38.13
N SER A 281 3.70 -5.64 38.47
CA SER A 281 3.26 -6.76 37.63
C SER A 281 2.77 -6.31 36.26
N ILE A 282 2.01 -5.20 36.19
CA ILE A 282 1.58 -4.62 34.92
C ILE A 282 2.81 -4.18 34.09
N MET A 283 3.74 -3.46 34.71
CA MET A 283 4.93 -2.96 34.00
C MET A 283 5.86 -4.08 33.55
N ASP A 284 5.99 -5.16 34.33
CA ASP A 284 6.82 -6.31 33.98
C ASP A 284 6.23 -7.03 32.75
N ALA A 285 4.91 -7.19 32.66
CA ALA A 285 4.24 -7.72 31.47
C ALA A 285 4.45 -6.82 30.24
N ILE A 286 4.33 -5.49 30.40
CA ILE A 286 4.56 -4.54 29.29
C ILE A 286 6.01 -4.60 28.80
N LYS A 287 6.99 -4.60 29.71
CA LYS A 287 8.41 -4.66 29.37
C LYS A 287 8.77 -5.96 28.66
N LYS A 288 8.24 -7.09 29.15
CA LYS A 288 8.41 -8.38 28.48
C LYS A 288 7.90 -8.32 27.03
N ARG A 289 6.74 -7.69 26.78
CA ARG A 289 6.22 -7.50 25.41
C ARG A 289 7.16 -6.68 24.52
N VAL A 290 7.68 -5.56 25.06
CA VAL A 290 8.63 -4.69 24.36
C VAL A 290 9.88 -5.47 23.97
N GLU A 291 10.39 -6.30 24.88
CA GLU A 291 11.57 -7.16 24.65
C GLU A 291 11.27 -8.24 23.59
N ASP A 292 10.16 -8.97 23.74
CA ASP A 292 9.78 -10.08 22.85
C ASP A 292 9.59 -9.62 21.38
N TYR A 293 9.19 -8.35 21.16
CA TYR A 293 9.01 -7.77 19.82
C TYR A 293 10.13 -6.80 19.41
N ASN A 294 11.18 -6.66 20.22
CA ASN A 294 12.31 -5.75 19.97
C ASN A 294 11.87 -4.30 19.65
N TRP A 295 10.88 -3.81 20.40
CA TRP A 295 10.38 -2.44 20.26
C TRP A 295 11.40 -1.42 20.78
N LYS A 296 11.44 -0.25 20.15
CA LYS A 296 12.36 0.85 20.54
C LYS A 296 11.71 1.80 21.54
N GLU A 297 10.40 1.69 21.71
CA GLU A 297 9.58 2.49 22.59
C GLU A 297 9.82 2.13 24.06
N THR A 298 9.96 3.16 24.90
CA THR A 298 10.19 3.00 26.34
C THR A 298 8.85 3.00 27.09
N PRO A 299 8.46 1.92 27.79
CA PRO A 299 7.22 1.90 28.57
C PRO A 299 7.35 2.79 29.83
N ILE A 300 6.35 3.63 30.05
CA ILE A 300 6.33 4.65 31.11
C ILE A 300 5.44 4.22 32.27
N TYR A 301 4.23 3.77 31.95
CA TYR A 301 3.20 3.45 32.93
C TYR A 301 2.15 2.53 32.27
N GLY A 302 1.37 1.83 33.08
CA GLY A 302 0.24 1.06 32.59
C GLY A 302 -0.86 0.94 33.63
N TYR A 303 -2.11 0.85 33.20
CA TYR A 303 -3.25 0.81 34.13
C TYR A 303 -4.42 -0.03 33.61
N PRO A 304 -5.23 -0.63 34.50
CA PRO A 304 -6.40 -1.41 34.09
C PRO A 304 -7.52 -0.56 33.50
N ILE A 305 -8.24 -1.15 32.54
CA ILE A 305 -9.43 -0.55 31.92
C ILE A 305 -10.62 -1.54 31.89
N SER A 306 -10.45 -2.73 32.45
CA SER A 306 -11.52 -3.72 32.63
C SER A 306 -11.35 -4.49 33.94
N GLU A 307 -12.41 -5.20 34.34
CA GLU A 307 -12.32 -6.30 35.29
C GLU A 307 -11.62 -7.51 34.67
N TRP A 308 -11.26 -8.49 35.52
CA TRP A 308 -10.81 -9.81 35.06
C TRP A 308 -11.95 -10.59 34.42
N ILE A 309 -11.68 -11.21 33.28
CA ILE A 309 -12.63 -12.07 32.55
C ILE A 309 -12.10 -13.51 32.56
N PRO A 310 -12.79 -14.47 33.21
CA PRO A 310 -12.36 -15.85 33.26
C PRO A 310 -12.37 -16.51 31.88
N GLN A 311 -11.35 -17.32 31.62
CA GLN A 311 -11.13 -18.05 30.37
C GLN A 311 -11.22 -19.55 30.61
N TYR A 312 -11.96 -20.23 29.74
CA TYR A 312 -12.23 -21.66 29.87
C TYR A 312 -11.74 -22.42 28.66
N LYS A 313 -11.21 -23.62 28.89
CA LYS A 313 -10.88 -24.57 27.83
C LYS A 313 -11.55 -25.92 28.13
N ASN A 314 -11.94 -26.62 27.07
CA ASN A 314 -12.40 -28.00 27.16
C ASN A 314 -11.17 -28.91 27.22
N LEU A 315 -10.92 -29.51 28.38
CA LEU A 315 -9.78 -30.39 28.60
C LEU A 315 -10.25 -31.84 28.71
N HIS A 316 -9.49 -32.76 28.12
CA HIS A 316 -9.80 -34.18 28.16
C HIS A 316 -9.57 -34.73 29.57
N ASN A 317 -10.55 -35.45 30.14
CA ASN A 317 -10.47 -35.98 31.51
C ASN A 317 -9.79 -37.36 31.62
N GLY A 318 -9.35 -37.93 30.50
CA GLY A 318 -8.75 -39.27 30.45
C GLY A 318 -9.77 -40.41 30.33
N ASN A 319 -11.06 -40.13 30.56
CA ASN A 319 -12.17 -41.09 30.45
C ASN A 319 -12.98 -40.93 29.16
N GLY A 320 -12.45 -40.21 28.16
CA GLY A 320 -13.11 -40.00 26.87
C GLY A 320 -13.97 -38.74 26.79
N GLU A 321 -14.05 -37.93 27.85
CA GLU A 321 -14.88 -36.73 27.89
C GLU A 321 -14.03 -35.45 27.92
N TYR A 322 -14.57 -34.40 27.31
CA TYR A 322 -14.01 -33.06 27.37
C TYR A 322 -14.79 -32.22 28.36
N LEU A 323 -14.12 -31.79 29.43
CA LEU A 323 -14.73 -31.00 30.50
C LEU A 323 -14.26 -29.56 30.44
N LYS A 324 -15.22 -28.64 30.55
CA LYS A 324 -14.94 -27.20 30.65
C LYS A 324 -14.15 -26.93 31.94
N THR A 325 -12.95 -26.39 31.78
CA THR A 325 -11.99 -26.14 32.87
C THR A 325 -11.62 -24.66 32.86
N LEU A 326 -11.60 -24.02 34.03
CA LEU A 326 -11.12 -22.65 34.19
C LEU A 326 -9.59 -22.66 34.12
N THR A 327 -9.03 -22.12 33.04
CA THR A 327 -7.58 -22.21 32.78
C THR A 327 -6.84 -20.90 33.04
N SER A 328 -7.51 -19.76 32.87
CA SER A 328 -6.88 -18.46 33.08
C SER A 328 -7.94 -17.37 33.23
N ARG A 329 -7.50 -16.13 33.39
CA ARG A 329 -8.33 -14.93 33.29
C ARG A 329 -7.56 -13.85 32.56
N ILE A 330 -8.26 -13.00 31.82
CA ILE A 330 -7.65 -11.89 31.07
C ILE A 330 -8.18 -10.56 31.57
N MET A 331 -7.34 -9.52 31.50
CA MET A 331 -7.71 -8.15 31.81
C MET A 331 -7.16 -7.22 30.73
N SER A 332 -7.98 -6.28 30.31
CA SER A 332 -7.55 -5.20 29.42
C SER A 332 -6.86 -4.11 30.23
N ILE A 333 -5.69 -3.70 29.76
CA ILE A 333 -4.90 -2.59 30.30
C ILE A 333 -4.58 -1.59 29.18
N VAL A 334 -4.18 -0.39 29.58
CA VAL A 334 -3.53 0.57 28.70
C VAL A 334 -2.06 0.64 29.10
N ALA A 335 -1.15 0.53 28.14
CA ALA A 335 0.27 0.76 28.29
C ALA A 335 0.65 2.11 27.65
N LEU A 336 1.46 2.90 28.33
CA LEU A 336 1.89 4.23 27.92
C LEU A 336 3.37 4.21 27.57
N PHE A 337 3.76 4.82 26.45
CA PHE A 337 5.10 4.76 25.90
C PHE A 337 5.69 6.13 25.57
N LYS A 338 7.01 6.24 25.66
CA LYS A 338 7.81 7.29 25.03
C LYS A 338 8.51 6.71 23.80
N LYS A 339 8.32 7.32 22.64
CA LYS A 339 9.01 6.94 21.40
C LYS A 339 10.44 7.50 21.38
N PRO A 340 11.36 6.94 20.57
CA PRO A 340 12.75 7.41 20.47
C PRO A 340 12.90 8.87 20.05
N ASP A 341 11.95 9.39 19.25
CA ASP A 341 11.90 10.79 18.81
C ASP A 341 11.39 11.77 19.89
N GLY A 342 11.07 11.26 21.08
CA GLY A 342 10.56 12.03 22.20
C GLY A 342 9.04 12.19 22.23
N THR A 343 8.32 11.75 21.19
CA THR A 343 6.86 11.75 21.16
C THR A 343 6.29 10.62 22.02
N CYS A 344 4.96 10.61 22.19
CA CYS A 344 4.27 9.75 23.12
C CYS A 344 3.18 8.93 22.43
N GLY A 345 2.93 7.74 22.96
CA GLY A 345 1.89 6.84 22.47
C GLY A 345 1.30 5.99 23.57
N PHE A 346 0.15 5.38 23.30
CA PHE A 346 -0.46 4.38 24.16
C PHE A 346 -0.86 3.15 23.36
N MET A 347 -1.06 2.05 24.04
CA MET A 347 -1.47 0.78 23.44
C MET A 347 -2.51 0.14 24.35
N ASN A 348 -3.56 -0.40 23.74
CA ASN A 348 -4.44 -1.31 24.44
C ASN A 348 -3.79 -2.70 24.45
N MET A 349 -3.54 -3.23 25.65
CA MET A 349 -2.98 -4.55 25.84
C MET A 349 -3.94 -5.41 26.66
N GLN A 350 -3.79 -6.71 26.54
CA GLN A 350 -4.37 -7.68 27.45
C GLN A 350 -3.26 -8.38 28.19
N ILE A 351 -3.46 -8.53 29.50
CA ILE A 351 -2.65 -9.38 30.35
C ILE A 351 -3.45 -10.62 30.72
N GLU A 352 -2.78 -11.76 30.82
CA GLU A 352 -3.37 -13.03 31.24
C GLU A 352 -2.78 -13.46 32.56
N GLN A 353 -3.62 -13.97 33.46
CA GLN A 353 -3.20 -14.64 34.67
C GLN A 353 -3.66 -16.10 34.64
N GLN A 354 -2.69 -17.02 34.67
CA GLN A 354 -2.97 -18.45 34.61
C GLN A 354 -3.62 -18.96 35.91
N ASN A 355 -4.59 -19.86 35.75
CA ASN A 355 -5.23 -20.55 36.85
C ASN A 355 -4.50 -21.87 37.13
N SER A 356 -4.26 -22.17 38.40
CA SER A 356 -3.81 -23.52 38.79
C SER A 356 -5.02 -24.44 38.95
N TYR A 357 -5.15 -25.44 38.07
CA TYR A 357 -6.17 -26.48 38.15
C TYR A 357 -5.52 -27.85 38.33
N SER A 358 -6.13 -28.72 39.12
CA SER A 358 -5.56 -30.06 39.40
C SER A 358 -6.07 -31.15 38.45
N LYS A 359 -7.19 -30.92 37.76
CA LYS A 359 -7.80 -31.87 36.81
C LYS A 359 -8.75 -31.16 35.84
N ALA A 360 -9.08 -31.83 34.74
CA ALA A 360 -10.14 -31.37 33.84
C ALA A 360 -11.48 -31.26 34.58
N GLY A 361 -12.24 -30.20 34.28
CA GLY A 361 -13.50 -29.87 34.94
C GLY A 361 -13.36 -29.02 36.20
N ASP A 362 -12.13 -28.64 36.61
CA ASP A 362 -11.94 -27.71 37.72
C ASP A 362 -12.37 -26.28 37.32
N LEU A 363 -13.22 -25.68 38.15
CA LEU A 363 -13.76 -24.33 37.97
C LEU A 363 -13.34 -23.39 39.10
N LYS A 364 -12.53 -23.85 40.05
CA LYS A 364 -12.08 -23.04 41.18
C LYS A 364 -11.03 -22.01 40.74
N GLU A 365 -11.12 -20.83 41.34
CA GLU A 365 -10.17 -19.74 41.14
C GLU A 365 -8.93 -19.90 42.03
N ASN A 366 -7.78 -20.17 41.42
CA ASN A 366 -6.47 -20.33 42.04
C ASN A 366 -5.39 -19.56 41.24
N PHE A 367 -5.54 -18.24 41.17
CA PHE A 367 -4.68 -17.34 40.39
C PHE A 367 -3.45 -16.90 41.19
N VAL A 368 -2.46 -17.80 41.32
CA VAL A 368 -1.21 -17.54 42.08
C VAL A 368 -0.05 -17.04 41.20
N ALA A 369 -0.09 -17.31 39.90
CA ALA A 369 0.94 -16.85 38.97
C ALA A 369 0.84 -15.33 38.76
N PRO A 370 1.96 -14.62 38.53
CA PRO A 370 1.91 -13.22 38.10
C PRO A 370 1.26 -13.10 36.71
N PRO A 371 0.56 -12.00 36.41
CA PRO A 371 0.08 -11.73 35.06
C PRO A 371 1.23 -11.63 34.05
N ILE A 372 0.99 -12.12 32.84
CA ILE A 372 1.91 -12.04 31.69
C ILE A 372 1.24 -11.31 30.52
N ASP A 373 2.01 -10.92 29.52
CA ASP A 373 1.45 -10.37 28.28
C ASP A 373 0.64 -11.45 27.53
N TYR A 374 -0.46 -11.04 26.90
CA TYR A 374 -1.36 -11.94 26.18
C TYR A 374 -1.62 -11.47 24.74
N ALA A 375 -2.10 -10.24 24.59
CA ALA A 375 -2.41 -9.65 23.29
C ALA A 375 -2.22 -8.13 23.31
N ASN A 376 -2.11 -7.51 22.14
CA ASN A 376 -1.96 -6.07 22.04
C ASN A 376 -2.50 -5.51 20.72
N SER A 377 -2.84 -4.21 20.74
CA SER A 377 -3.04 -3.39 19.55
C SER A 377 -1.71 -2.80 19.05
N GLY A 378 -1.76 -2.03 17.96
CA GLY A 378 -0.67 -1.09 17.64
C GLY A 378 -0.53 0.02 18.69
N ILE A 379 0.56 0.78 18.61
CA ILE A 379 0.79 1.98 19.43
C ILE A 379 0.12 3.17 18.75
N ASP A 380 -0.90 3.72 19.40
CA ASP A 380 -1.60 4.92 18.96
C ASP A 380 -0.91 6.18 19.51
N PRO A 381 -0.69 7.23 18.70
CA PRO A 381 -0.04 8.45 19.16
C PRO A 381 -0.98 9.28 20.04
N ILE A 382 -0.42 9.98 21.03
CA ILE A 382 -1.17 10.82 21.97
C ILE A 382 -0.29 11.94 22.54
N PRO A 383 -0.82 13.15 22.87
CA PRO A 383 -0.01 14.19 23.46
C PRO A 383 0.64 13.70 24.75
N CYS A 384 1.95 13.93 24.91
CA CYS A 384 2.67 13.52 26.11
C CYS A 384 2.01 14.03 27.40
N GLU A 385 1.38 15.20 27.34
CA GLU A 385 0.69 15.82 28.47
C GLU A 385 -0.50 14.99 28.96
N LYS A 386 -1.20 14.30 28.05
CA LYS A 386 -2.31 13.39 28.39
C LYS A 386 -1.79 12.11 29.06
N ILE A 387 -0.62 11.60 28.66
CA ILE A 387 0.01 10.44 29.31
C ILE A 387 0.36 10.74 30.77
N MET A 388 0.84 11.96 31.02
CA MET A 388 1.29 12.38 32.35
C MET A 388 0.13 12.58 33.34
N MET A 389 -1.14 12.61 32.89
CA MET A 389 -2.31 12.72 33.77
C MET A 389 -2.51 11.51 34.68
N TYR A 390 -2.16 10.30 34.21
CA TYR A 390 -2.37 9.05 34.96
C TYR A 390 -1.12 8.55 35.68
N LYS A 391 0.04 9.16 35.42
CA LYS A 391 1.25 8.89 36.19
C LYS A 391 1.08 9.53 37.58
N PRO A 392 1.25 8.78 38.68
CA PRO A 392 1.29 9.39 40.01
C PRO A 392 2.41 10.44 40.04
N LYS A 393 2.10 11.64 40.54
CA LYS A 393 3.13 12.65 40.85
C LYS A 393 3.92 12.09 42.04
N ASN A 394 5.22 11.86 41.83
CA ASN A 394 6.14 11.54 42.92
C ASN A 394 6.30 12.73 43.84
#